data_AF-A0A847WFF5-F1
#
_entry.id   AF-A0A847WFF5-F1
#
_cell.length_a   1.000
_cell.length_b   1.000
_cell.length_c   1.000
_cell.angle_alpha   90.00
_cell.angle_beta   90.00
_cell.angle_gamma   90.00
#
_symmetry.space_group_name_H-M   'P 1'
#
loop_
_entity.id
_entity.type
_entity.pdbx_description
1 polymer ?
#
loop_
_entity_poly.entity_id
_entity_poly.type
_entity_poly.pdbx_seq_one_letter_code
_entity_poly.pdbx_strand_id
1 'polypeptide(L)' 'MFVSTPSRICLFGEHQDYLGLEVVASAINLRFYAEATSRQDMLINLHLTGEDMEVEEVIDLSKPIVYENKRDYL' A
#
# COMPACT_ATOMS: atom_id res chain seq x y z
N MET A 1 -6.06 -15.40 1.04
CA MET A 1 -7.04 -14.29 1.00
C MET A 1 -6.60 -13.35 -0.10
N PHE A 2 -7.50 -12.97 -0.98
CA PHE A 2 -7.23 -12.02 -2.06
C PHE A 2 -8.18 -10.83 -1.94
N VAL A 3 -7.65 -9.63 -2.01
CA VAL A 3 -8.41 -8.37 -1.94
C VAL A 3 -7.94 -7.40 -3.01
N SER A 4 -8.81 -6.46 -3.37
CA SER A 4 -8.45 -5.38 -4.28
C SER A 4 -9.17 -4.08 -3.93
N THR A 5 -8.54 -2.96 -4.25
CA THR A 5 -9.11 -1.62 -4.05
C THR A 5 -8.99 -0.80 -5.35
N PRO A 6 -9.99 0.02 -5.72
CA PRO A 6 -9.85 0.93 -6.86
C PRO A 6 -8.94 2.10 -6.53
N SER A 7 -8.23 2.60 -7.53
CA SER A 7 -7.53 3.88 -7.48
C SER A 7 -8.52 5.05 -7.56
N ARG A 8 -8.03 6.26 -7.28
CA ARG A 8 -8.80 7.51 -7.30
C ARG A 8 -8.30 8.44 -8.40
N ILE A 9 -9.22 9.11 -9.08
CA ILE A 9 -8.93 10.29 -9.90
C ILE A 9 -9.72 11.50 -9.38
N CYS A 10 -9.13 12.68 -9.44
CA CYS A 10 -9.84 13.93 -9.17
C CYS A 10 -10.39 14.49 -10.50
N LEU A 11 -11.72 14.59 -10.62
CA LEU A 11 -12.39 15.14 -11.80
C LEU A 11 -12.50 16.67 -11.74
N PHE A 12 -12.63 17.22 -10.52
CA PHE A 12 -12.70 18.65 -10.28
C PHE A 12 -12.22 19.00 -8.87
N GLY A 13 -11.55 20.16 -8.74
CA GLY A 13 -11.18 20.72 -7.43
C GLY A 13 -9.89 20.16 -6.83
N GLU A 14 -8.94 19.68 -7.64
CA GLU A 14 -7.72 18.97 -7.22
C GLU A 14 -7.09 19.47 -5.92
N HIS A 15 -6.53 20.69 -5.89
CA HIS A 15 -5.85 21.24 -4.72
C HIS A 15 -6.79 21.99 -3.76
N GLN A 16 -8.09 21.99 -4.03
CA GLN A 16 -9.08 22.71 -3.20
C GLN A 16 -9.56 21.85 -2.02
N ASP A 17 -9.32 20.52 -2.05
CA ASP A 17 -9.58 19.63 -0.92
C ASP A 17 -8.77 20.03 0.34
N TYR A 18 -7.54 20.49 0.18
CA TYR A 18 -6.70 21.03 1.26
C TYR A 18 -7.33 22.23 1.97
N LEU A 19 -8.23 22.95 1.30
CA LEU A 19 -8.92 24.13 1.83
C LEU A 19 -10.33 23.79 2.34
N GLY A 20 -10.71 22.51 2.36
CA GLY A 20 -12.05 22.07 2.77
C GLY A 20 -13.16 22.45 1.80
N LEU A 21 -12.81 22.75 0.54
CA LEU A 21 -13.77 23.08 -0.51
C LEU A 21 -14.26 21.81 -1.21
N GLU A 22 -15.40 21.92 -1.89
CA GLU A 22 -15.98 20.79 -2.60
C GLU A 22 -15.06 20.28 -3.72
N VAL A 23 -14.92 18.96 -3.78
CA VAL A 23 -14.17 18.26 -4.82
C VAL A 23 -15.00 17.13 -5.40
N VAL A 24 -14.80 16.84 -6.69
CA VAL A 24 -15.43 15.68 -7.34
C VAL A 24 -14.32 14.67 -7.62
N ALA A 25 -14.25 13.64 -6.77
CA ALA A 25 -13.35 12.50 -6.98
C ALA A 25 -14.14 11.26 -7.42
N SER A 26 -13.53 10.44 -8.27
CA SER A 26 -14.11 9.17 -8.70
C SER A 26 -13.14 8.02 -8.47
N ALA A 27 -13.69 6.86 -8.12
CA ALA A 27 -12.98 5.60 -8.28
C ALA A 27 -12.74 5.33 -9.77
N ILE A 28 -11.59 4.76 -10.10
CA ILE A 28 -11.25 4.32 -11.45
C ILE A 28 -10.88 2.84 -11.43
N ASN A 29 -10.99 2.19 -12.59
CA ASN A 29 -10.69 0.75 -12.72
C ASN A 29 -9.19 0.44 -12.85
N LEU A 30 -8.32 1.35 -12.44
CA LEU A 30 -6.93 1.05 -12.14
C LEU A 30 -6.89 0.56 -10.69
N ARG A 31 -6.48 -0.67 -10.43
CA ARG A 31 -6.66 -1.30 -9.11
C ARG A 31 -5.35 -1.76 -8.51
N PHE A 32 -5.26 -1.69 -7.20
CA PHE A 32 -4.24 -2.39 -6.41
C PHE A 32 -4.80 -3.71 -5.91
N TYR A 33 -3.94 -4.72 -5.88
CA TYR A 33 -4.27 -6.07 -5.46
C TYR A 33 -3.34 -6.50 -4.34
N ALA A 34 -3.87 -7.27 -3.39
CA ALA A 34 -3.07 -7.88 -2.34
C ALA A 34 -3.54 -9.32 -2.13
N GLU A 35 -2.58 -10.23 -2.05
CA GLU A 35 -2.79 -11.62 -1.70
C GLU A 35 -2.00 -11.96 -0.44
N ALA A 36 -2.64 -12.69 0.47
CA ALA A 36 -2.03 -13.13 1.72
C ALA A 36 -2.39 -14.58 2.03
N THR A 37 -1.40 -15.37 2.41
CA THR A 37 -1.57 -16.75 2.84
C THR A 37 -1.02 -16.90 4.26
N SER A 38 -1.81 -17.53 5.13
CA SER A 38 -1.37 -17.81 6.50
C SER A 38 -0.24 -18.84 6.50
N ARG A 39 0.60 -18.75 7.51
CA ARG A 39 1.80 -19.55 7.72
C ARG A 39 1.95 -19.83 9.20
N GLN A 40 2.72 -20.88 9.52
CA GLN A 40 2.86 -21.40 10.88
C GLN A 40 4.13 -20.90 11.58
N ASP A 41 4.95 -20.10 10.92
CA ASP A 41 6.14 -19.46 11.46
C ASP A 41 5.88 -17.99 11.80
N MET A 42 6.86 -17.35 12.44
CA MET A 42 6.81 -15.94 12.86
C MET A 42 7.38 -14.99 11.80
N LEU A 43 7.35 -15.39 10.52
CA LEU A 43 7.93 -14.61 9.43
C LEU A 43 6.83 -13.93 8.63
N ILE A 44 7.01 -12.67 8.25
CA ILE A 44 6.21 -12.02 7.21
C ILE A 44 7.09 -11.93 5.96
N ASN A 45 6.68 -12.59 4.88
CA ASN A 45 7.30 -12.40 3.57
C ASN A 45 6.48 -11.36 2.82
N LEU A 46 7.08 -10.21 2.58
CA LEU A 46 6.54 -9.17 1.74
C LEU A 46 7.13 -9.31 0.35
N HIS A 47 6.26 -9.34 -0.65
CA HIS A 47 6.64 -9.32 -2.04
C HIS A 47 5.81 -8.21 -2.70
N LEU A 48 6.46 -7.10 -3.03
CA LEU A 48 5.86 -5.91 -3.62
C LEU A 48 6.31 -5.83 -5.07
N THR A 49 5.35 -5.80 -5.99
CA THR A 49 5.60 -5.69 -7.42
C THR A 49 4.82 -4.53 -8.04
N GLY A 50 5.47 -3.86 -8.97
CA GLY A 50 4.92 -2.79 -9.79
C GLY A 50 5.60 -2.76 -11.16
N GLU A 51 5.30 -1.74 -11.97
CA GLU A 51 5.81 -1.63 -13.34
C GLU A 51 7.35 -1.55 -13.39
N ASP A 52 7.96 -0.81 -12.45
CA ASP A 52 9.41 -0.61 -12.35
C ASP A 52 9.98 -0.97 -10.97
N MET A 53 9.27 -1.79 -10.20
CA MET A 53 9.66 -2.11 -8.82
C MET A 53 9.38 -3.58 -8.49
N GLU A 54 10.38 -4.24 -7.94
CA GLU A 54 10.26 -5.56 -7.32
C GLU A 54 11.05 -5.53 -6.01
N VAL A 55 10.36 -5.74 -4.90
CA VAL A 55 10.95 -5.74 -3.56
C VAL A 55 10.51 -6.98 -2.83
N GLU A 56 11.49 -7.74 -2.36
CA GLU A 56 11.28 -8.86 -1.44
C GLU A 56 11.88 -8.52 -0.09
N GLU A 57 11.07 -8.67 0.96
CA GLU A 57 11.49 -8.41 2.33
C GLU A 57 10.95 -9.50 3.26
N VAL A 58 11.74 -9.86 4.27
CA VAL A 58 11.33 -10.81 5.30
C VAL A 58 11.45 -10.14 6.66
N ILE A 59 10.31 -10.00 7.34
CA ILE A 59 10.25 -9.47 8.70
C ILE A 59 10.09 -10.64 9.67
N ASP A 60 11.04 -10.76 10.60
CA ASP A 60 11.01 -11.77 11.66
C ASP A 60 10.37 -11.20 12.92
N LEU A 61 9.13 -11.59 13.19
CA LEU A 61 8.34 -11.13 14.34
C LEU A 61 8.83 -11.71 15.68
N SER A 62 9.81 -12.62 15.69
CA SER A 62 10.42 -13.13 16.92
C SER A 62 11.49 -12.19 17.49
N LYS A 63 11.95 -11.21 16.70
CA LYS A 63 12.98 -10.23 17.09
C LYS A 63 12.37 -8.83 17.28
N PRO A 64 13.05 -7.93 18.00
CA PRO A 64 12.66 -6.52 18.02
C PRO A 64 12.60 -5.94 16.60
N ILE A 65 11.57 -5.15 16.30
CA ILE A 65 11.43 -4.47 15.02
C ILE A 65 12.50 -3.36 14.93
N VAL A 66 13.32 -3.41 13.89
CA VAL A 66 14.36 -2.41 13.60
C VAL A 66 14.04 -1.74 12.27
N TYR A 67 14.04 -0.42 12.25
CA TYR A 67 13.78 0.38 11.05
C TYR A 67 15.10 0.61 10.30
N GLU A 68 15.37 -0.20 9.30
CA GLU A 68 16.67 -0.24 8.61
C GLU A 68 16.72 0.70 7.39
N ASN A 69 15.58 0.97 6.76
CA ASN A 69 15.49 1.78 5.55
C ASN A 69 14.90 3.17 5.81
N LYS A 70 15.24 4.10 4.91
CA LYS A 70 14.58 5.40 4.85
C LYS A 70 13.10 5.18 4.52
N ARG A 71 12.22 5.68 5.39
CA ARG A 71 10.74 5.58 5.31
C ARG A 71 10.13 4.28 5.84
N ASP A 72 10.86 3.53 6.66
CA ASP A 72 10.22 2.50 7.50
C ASP A 72 9.46 3.13 8.70
N TYR A 73 9.45 4.46 8.80
CA TYR A 73 8.82 5.25 9.86
C TYR A 73 7.45 5.82 9.47
N LEU A 74 6.68 6.24 10.49
CA LEU A 74 5.46 7.06 10.40
C LEU A 74 5.73 8.47 9.83
#